data_AF-A0A9E4LXD8-F1
#
_entry.id   AF-A0A9E4LXD8-F1
#
_cell.length_a   1.000
_cell.length_b   1.000
_cell.length_c   1.000
_cell.angle_alpha   90.00
_cell.angle_beta   90.00
_cell.angle_gamma   90.00
#
_symmetry.space_group_name_H-M   'P 1'
#
loop_
_entity.id
_entity.type
_entity.pdbx_description
1 polymer ?
#
loop_
_entity_poly.entity_id
_entity_poly.type
_entity_poly.pdbx_seq_one_letter_code
_entity_poly.pdbx_strand_id
1 'polypeptide(L)' 'MEPAATTGAEATTLYVAIEISRKSWLAGIKSPQGEKIGLHTLRAADVAGLKGLIEERRCRAERSLDRAVAVRVCYEAG' A
#
# COMPACT_ATOMS: atom_id res chain seq x y z
N MET A 1 -8.40 17.28 24.56
CA MET A 1 -8.16 15.89 25.00
C MET A 1 -8.53 15.00 23.83
N GLU A 2 -7.54 14.70 22.99
CA GLU A 2 -7.68 13.84 21.81
C GLU A 2 -7.86 12.39 22.31
N PRO A 3 -8.77 11.58 21.75
CA PRO A 3 -8.99 10.23 22.28
C PRO A 3 -7.78 9.37 21.94
N ALA A 4 -7.19 8.76 22.96
CA ALA A 4 -6.13 7.78 22.82
C ALA A 4 -6.66 6.61 21.98
N ALA A 5 -6.07 6.42 20.79
CA ALA A 5 -6.36 5.29 19.93
C ALA A 5 -6.12 4.00 20.72
N THR A 6 -7.19 3.26 20.97
CA THR A 6 -7.11 1.93 21.58
C THR A 6 -6.32 1.02 20.63
N THR A 7 -5.14 0.58 21.05
CA THR A 7 -4.33 -0.44 20.36
C THR A 7 -5.10 -1.77 20.36
N GLY A 8 -6.04 -1.91 19.42
CA GLY A 8 -6.53 -3.21 19.00
C GLY A 8 -5.46 -3.84 18.13
N ALA A 9 -4.68 -4.78 18.69
CA ALA A 9 -3.70 -5.63 18.01
C ALA A 9 -3.11 -5.00 16.72
N GLU A 10 -2.19 -4.02 16.87
CA GLU A 10 -1.54 -3.26 15.79
C GLU A 10 -1.63 -3.99 14.44
N ALA A 11 -2.59 -3.58 13.61
CA ALA A 11 -2.81 -4.21 12.32
C ALA A 11 -1.56 -4.02 11.49
N THR A 12 -0.97 -5.13 11.07
CA THR A 12 0.24 -5.08 10.26
C THR A 12 -0.11 -4.38 8.94
N THR A 13 0.56 -3.28 8.62
CA THR A 13 0.08 -2.32 7.60
C THR A 13 0.97 -2.32 6.35
N LEU A 14 0.34 -2.42 5.18
CA LEU A 14 0.92 -2.16 3.86
C LEU A 14 0.73 -0.67 3.53
N TYR A 15 1.83 0.06 3.36
CA TYR A 15 1.78 1.46 2.94
C TYR A 15 2.00 1.57 1.44
N VAL A 16 1.18 2.37 0.78
CA VAL A 16 1.23 2.65 -0.65
C VAL A 16 1.27 4.15 -0.86
N ALA A 17 2.32 4.66 -1.51
CA ALA A 17 2.43 6.04 -1.95
C ALA A 17 2.33 6.09 -3.47
N ILE A 18 1.46 6.94 -4.01
CA ILE A 18 1.19 7.01 -5.44
C ILE A 18 1.48 8.41 -5.96
N GLU A 19 2.38 8.51 -6.93
CA GLU A 19 2.52 9.70 -7.77
C GLU A 19 1.62 9.53 -9.01
N ILE A 20 0.65 10.43 -9.17
CA ILE A 20 -0.33 10.41 -10.25
C ILE A 20 0.06 11.49 -11.26
N SER A 21 0.37 11.09 -12.49
CA SER A 21 0.51 12.00 -13.63
C SER A 21 -0.33 11.55 -14.82
N ARG A 22 -0.45 12.43 -15.83
CA ARG A 22 -1.09 12.09 -17.13
C ARG A 22 -0.28 11.10 -17.98
N LYS A 23 1.01 10.90 -17.70
CA LYS A 23 1.89 10.02 -18.49
C LYS A 23 1.95 8.61 -17.91
N SER A 24 2.14 8.52 -16.61
CA SER A 24 2.29 7.27 -15.87
C SER A 24 1.96 7.49 -14.40
N TRP A 25 1.64 6.40 -13.70
CA TRP A 25 1.57 6.40 -12.25
C TRP A 25 2.78 5.66 -11.69
N LEU A 26 3.33 6.16 -10.58
CA LEU A 26 4.39 5.48 -9.84
C LEU A 26 3.85 5.10 -8.47
N ALA A 27 3.85 3.80 -8.15
CA ALA A 27 3.42 3.29 -6.86
C ALA A 27 4.62 2.78 -6.05
N GLY A 28 4.90 3.42 -4.92
CA GLY A 28 5.82 2.93 -3.90
C GLY A 28 5.08 2.11 -2.86
N ILE A 29 5.52 0.86 -2.64
CA ILE A 29 4.90 -0.07 -1.70
C ILE A 29 5.90 -0.47 -0.62
N LYS A 30 5.56 -0.19 0.64
CA LYS A 30 6.29 -0.66 1.82
C LYS A 30 5.52 -1.82 2.45
N SER A 31 6.12 -3.01 2.39
CA SER A 31 5.58 -4.19 3.07
C SER A 31 5.84 -4.11 4.56
N PRO A 32 4.92 -4.60 5.41
CA PRO A 32 5.22 -4.72 6.82
C PRO A 32 6.34 -5.72 7.16
N GLN A 33 6.67 -6.67 6.27
CA GLN A 33 7.75 -7.64 6.54
C GLN A 33 9.16 -7.10 6.22
N GLY A 34 9.28 -5.94 5.58
CA GLY A 34 10.57 -5.48 5.06
C GLY A 34 10.70 -3.97 5.01
N GLU A 35 11.93 -3.50 5.21
CA GLU A 35 12.21 -2.05 5.20
C GLU A 35 12.27 -1.47 3.79
N LYS A 36 12.54 -2.32 2.78
CA LYS A 36 12.71 -1.87 1.40
C LYS A 36 11.37 -1.51 0.75
N ILE A 37 11.33 -0.33 0.14
CA ILE A 37 10.21 0.12 -0.69
C ILE A 37 10.38 -0.45 -2.11
N GLY A 38 9.34 -1.11 -2.61
CA GLY A 38 9.25 -1.53 -4.01
C GLY A 38 8.58 -0.44 -4.84
N LEU A 39 9.22 -0.02 -5.95
CA LEU A 39 8.64 0.93 -6.89
C LEU A 39 8.05 0.20 -8.10
N HIS A 40 6.85 0.62 -8.50
CA HIS A 40 6.09 0.02 -9.59
C HIS A 40 5.53 1.10 -10.51
N THR A 41 5.94 1.08 -11.78
CA THR A 41 5.40 1.99 -12.80
C THR A 41 4.18 1.36 -13.45
N LEU A 42 3.10 2.14 -13.54
CA LEU A 42 1.84 1.77 -14.16
C LEU A 42 1.52 2.75 -15.29
N ARG A 43 0.72 2.31 -16.26
CA ARG A 43 0.15 3.23 -17.25
C ARG A 43 -0.76 4.23 -16.55
N ALA A 44 -0.84 5.46 -17.07
CA ALA A 44 -1.80 6.43 -16.56
C ALA A 44 -3.23 5.85 -16.62
N ALA A 45 -4.02 6.12 -15.59
CA ALA A 45 -5.38 5.62 -15.43
C ALA A 45 -5.53 4.08 -15.35
N ASP A 46 -4.44 3.33 -15.14
CA ASP A 46 -4.51 1.87 -14.94
C ASP A 46 -4.95 1.52 -13.51
N VAL A 47 -6.21 1.83 -13.20
CA VAL A 47 -6.84 1.56 -11.90
C VAL A 47 -6.88 0.06 -11.61
N ALA A 48 -7.13 -0.77 -12.63
CA ALA A 48 -7.19 -2.21 -12.49
C ALA A 48 -5.81 -2.79 -12.14
N GLY A 49 -4.76 -2.35 -12.84
CA GLY A 49 -3.38 -2.73 -12.54
C GLY A 49 -2.94 -2.29 -11.15
N LEU A 50 -3.29 -1.06 -10.73
CA LEU A 50 -3.01 -0.57 -9.39
C LEU A 50 -3.70 -1.42 -8.31
N LYS A 51 -5.01 -1.68 -8.46
CA LYS A 51 -5.76 -2.51 -7.51
C LYS A 51 -5.18 -3.92 -7.45
N GLY A 52 -4.88 -4.54 -8.61
CA GLY A 52 -4.28 -5.86 -8.69
C GLY A 52 -2.93 -5.95 -7.97
N LEU A 53 -2.07 -4.95 -8.18
CA LEU A 53 -0.77 -4.85 -7.49
C LEU A 53 -0.94 -4.76 -5.96
N ILE A 54 -1.85 -3.92 -5.48
CA ILE A 54 -2.09 -3.74 -4.04
C ILE A 54 -2.60 -5.06 -3.41
N GLU A 55 -3.57 -5.72 -4.05
CA GLU A 55 -4.12 -6.99 -3.56
C GLU A 55 -3.08 -8.11 -3.58
N GLU A 56 -2.25 -8.20 -4.63
CA GLU A 56 -1.17 -9.20 -4.70
C GLU A 56 -0.19 -9.04 -3.53
N ARG A 57 0.22 -7.79 -3.24
CA ARG A 57 1.14 -7.47 -2.15
C ARG A 57 0.49 -7.71 -0.78
N ARG A 58 -0.78 -7.35 -0.61
CA ARG A 58 -1.56 -7.63 0.60
C ARG A 58 -1.67 -9.13 0.85
N CYS A 59 -2.11 -9.93 -0.12
CA CYS A 59 -2.25 -11.38 0.03
C CYS A 59 -0.90 -12.05 0.35
N ARG A 60 0.19 -11.61 -0.30
CA ARG A 60 1.54 -12.10 0.03
C ARG A 60 1.89 -11.78 1.49
N ALA A 61 1.58 -10.57 1.93
CA ALA A 61 1.87 -10.14 3.29
C ALA A 61 1.04 -10.89 4.35
N GLU A 62 -0.26 -11.10 4.09
CA GLU A 62 -1.14 -11.86 4.97
C GLU A 62 -0.69 -13.31 5.11
N ARG A 63 -0.33 -13.96 3.99
CA ARG A 63 0.23 -15.33 4.01
C ARG A 63 1.53 -15.43 4.78
N SER A 64 2.39 -14.42 4.66
CA SER A 64 3.71 -14.43 5.32
C SER A 64 3.63 -14.19 6.83
N LEU A 65 2.60 -13.50 7.31
CA LEU A 65 2.45 -13.11 8.70
C LEU A 65 1.36 -13.89 9.46
N ASP A 66 0.62 -14.73 8.73
CA ASP A 66 -0.54 -15.47 9.24
C ASP A 66 -1.57 -14.57 9.95
N ARG A 67 -1.78 -13.37 9.42
CA ARG A 67 -2.72 -12.38 9.97
C ARG A 67 -3.20 -11.40 8.92
N ALA A 68 -4.34 -10.76 9.17
CA ALA A 68 -4.88 -9.72 8.30
C ALA A 68 -3.94 -8.51 8.21
N VAL A 69 -3.83 -7.93 7.01
CA VAL A 69 -2.99 -6.76 6.72
C VAL A 69 -3.87 -5.59 6.31
N ALA A 70 -3.73 -4.48 7.02
CA ALA A 70 -4.38 -3.22 6.65
C ALA A 70 -3.64 -2.57 5.47
N VAL A 71 -4.37 -1.91 4.56
CA VAL A 71 -3.77 -1.11 3.49
C VAL A 71 -4.01 0.36 3.78
N ARG A 72 -2.95 1.17 3.69
CA ARG A 72 -2.99 2.63 3.80
C ARG A 72 -2.40 3.23 2.53
N VAL A 73 -3.17 4.09 1.87
CA VAL A 73 -2.79 4.72 0.61
C VAL A 73 -2.71 6.22 0.80
N CYS A 74 -1.64 6.83 0.31
CA CYS A 74 -1.56 8.25 0.03
C CYS A 74 -1.29 8.46 -1.46
N TYR A 75 -1.72 9.61 -1.98
CA TYR A 75 -1.45 9.99 -3.35
C TYR A 75 -1.11 11.47 -3.45
N GLU A 76 -0.28 11.78 -4.43
CA GLU A 76 0.00 13.14 -4.87
C GLU A 76 -0.33 13.23 -6.36
N ALA A 77 -0.92 14.35 -6.77
CA ALA A 77 -1.20 14.64 -8.16
C ALA A 77 -0.34 15.84 -8.59
N GLY A 78 0.42 15.67 -9.68
CA GLY A 78 1.27 16.70 -10.30
C GLY A 78 0.82 17.07 -11.71
#